data_AF-A0A0F8YTN6-F1
#
_entry.id   AF-A0A0F8YTN6-F1
#
_cell.length_a   1.000
_cell.length_b   1.000
_cell.length_c   1.000
_cell.angle_alpha   90.00
_cell.angle_beta   90.00
_cell.angle_gamma   90.00
#
_symmetry.space_group_name_H-M   'P 1'
#
loop_
_entity.id
_entity.type
_entity.pdbx_description
1 polymer ?
#
loop_
_entity_poly.entity_id
_entity_poly.type
_entity_poly.pdbx_seq_one_letter_code
_entity_poly.pdbx_strand_id
1 'polypeptide(L)'
;MPEYVAFNAQHAIDYIKNLVTKDGYDLFDPDQTLTAYEFGDGNLNLVFRITDEQNNSVILKQALPYARCVGESWPLTLDRARIEAQVLLNHGAICPTYTARVLHYSEMQALTILEDLGNLQILRTAQNNAEQFPKLAQHVATYLSQTGFYNSDFYLTAQTKKALVSQFTNPELCQITEDLFFSDPYIEHERNNYPEQLQSEVDAIQKNSALKLEIAKLKANFLSNPQILLHGDMHSGSIFVDCNNTKMIDPEFGFFGPIGFDIGSFIGNLLLNYCAQYGRIEDFVARRNYQTHFLSTLV
;
A
#
# COMPACT_ATOMS: atom_id res chain seq x y z
N MET A 1 -9.79 -27.40 15.01
CA MET A 1 -8.97 -26.18 14.81
C MET A 1 -9.93 -25.02 14.79
N PRO A 2 -9.63 -23.85 15.40
CA PRO A 2 -10.50 -22.71 15.23
C PRO A 2 -10.51 -22.32 13.74
N GLU A 3 -11.71 -22.14 13.19
CA GLU A 3 -11.90 -21.62 11.84
C GLU A 3 -11.55 -20.12 11.81
N TYR A 4 -11.31 -19.58 10.62
CA TYR A 4 -11.19 -18.14 10.42
C TYR A 4 -12.44 -17.42 10.96
N VAL A 5 -12.25 -16.32 11.69
CA VAL A 5 -13.35 -15.48 12.19
C VAL A 5 -13.01 -14.01 11.95
N ALA A 6 -13.97 -13.26 11.41
CA ALA A 6 -13.86 -11.81 11.32
C ALA A 6 -13.90 -11.19 12.71
N PHE A 7 -12.91 -10.37 13.03
CA PHE A 7 -12.77 -9.79 14.37
C PHE A 7 -13.71 -8.60 14.53
N ASN A 8 -14.20 -8.45 15.76
CA ASN A 8 -14.68 -7.17 16.28
C ASN A 8 -13.63 -6.65 17.28
N ALA A 9 -13.87 -5.47 17.86
CA ALA A 9 -12.95 -4.87 18.84
C ALA A 9 -12.62 -5.80 20.02
N GLN A 10 -13.59 -6.56 20.54
CA GLN A 10 -13.36 -7.48 21.66
C GLN A 10 -12.51 -8.69 21.22
N HIS A 11 -12.79 -9.28 20.06
CA HIS A 11 -11.96 -10.36 19.51
C HIS A 11 -10.50 -9.91 19.32
N ALA A 12 -10.29 -8.69 18.83
CA ALA A 12 -8.95 -8.12 18.67
C ALA A 12 -8.20 -7.98 20.01
N ILE A 13 -8.88 -7.48 21.05
CA ILE A 13 -8.32 -7.41 22.42
C ILE A 13 -7.99 -8.80 22.94
N ASP A 14 -8.92 -9.74 22.85
CA ASP A 14 -8.75 -11.11 23.36
C ASP A 14 -7.61 -11.82 22.64
N TYR A 15 -7.45 -11.58 21.34
CA TYR A 15 -6.35 -12.10 20.54
C TYR A 15 -4.99 -11.58 21.03
N ILE A 16 -4.84 -10.26 21.20
CA ILE A 16 -3.59 -9.67 21.75
C ILE A 16 -3.30 -10.20 23.15
N LYS A 17 -4.30 -10.27 24.03
CA LYS A 17 -4.12 -10.81 25.38
C LYS A 17 -3.63 -12.25 25.37
N ASN A 18 -4.16 -13.09 24.47
CA ASN A 18 -3.68 -14.46 24.32
C ASN A 18 -2.21 -14.49 23.83
N LEU A 19 -1.83 -13.66 22.86
CA LEU A 19 -0.44 -13.59 22.38
C LEU A 19 0.53 -13.19 23.51
N VAL A 20 0.16 -12.18 24.31
CA VAL A 20 0.98 -11.70 25.43
C VAL A 20 1.07 -12.74 26.54
N THR A 21 -0.06 -13.29 26.98
CA THR A 21 -0.12 -14.15 28.18
C THR A 21 0.26 -15.62 27.93
N LYS A 22 -0.02 -16.16 26.74
CA LYS A 22 0.20 -17.58 26.42
C LYS A 22 1.42 -17.79 25.53
N ASP A 23 1.59 -16.92 24.53
CA ASP A 23 2.63 -17.09 23.52
C ASP A 23 3.89 -16.24 23.80
N GLY A 24 3.85 -15.40 24.84
CA GLY A 24 5.00 -14.65 25.35
C GLY A 24 5.43 -13.46 24.48
N TYR A 25 4.52 -12.89 23.69
CA TYR A 25 4.81 -11.71 22.87
C TYR A 25 4.95 -10.45 23.73
N ASP A 26 6.05 -9.71 23.53
CA ASP A 26 6.32 -8.42 24.16
C ASP A 26 5.62 -7.29 23.39
N LEU A 27 4.30 -7.19 23.55
CA LEU A 27 3.46 -6.14 22.95
C LEU A 27 2.90 -5.16 23.99
N PHE A 28 2.47 -5.70 25.13
CA PHE A 28 1.89 -4.99 26.26
C PHE A 28 2.21 -5.74 27.56
N ASP A 29 2.03 -5.08 28.70
CA ASP A 29 2.10 -5.76 30.00
C ASP A 29 0.88 -6.72 30.15
N PRO A 30 1.08 -7.99 30.55
CA PRO A 30 0.01 -8.97 30.73
C PRO A 30 -1.19 -8.51 31.57
N ASP A 31 -0.97 -7.63 32.56
CA ASP A 31 -1.99 -7.20 33.51
C ASP A 31 -2.75 -5.92 33.07
N GLN A 32 -2.36 -5.32 31.94
CA GLN A 32 -2.99 -4.08 31.47
C GLN A 32 -4.39 -4.29 30.89
N THR A 33 -5.25 -3.29 31.13
CA THR A 33 -6.50 -3.13 30.39
C THR A 33 -6.18 -2.62 28.99
N LEU A 34 -6.72 -3.29 27.97
CA LEU A 34 -6.61 -2.85 26.58
C LEU A 34 -7.94 -2.30 26.10
N THR A 35 -7.86 -1.29 25.25
CA THR A 35 -8.99 -0.78 24.47
C THR A 35 -8.71 -0.99 22.98
N ALA A 36 -9.75 -1.19 22.19
CA ALA A 36 -9.63 -1.31 20.75
C ALA A 36 -10.64 -0.43 20.06
N TYR A 37 -10.18 0.31 19.06
CA TYR A 37 -11.01 1.11 18.18
C TYR A 37 -10.78 0.67 16.74
N GLU A 38 -11.86 0.30 16.06
CA GLU A 38 -11.82 0.02 14.62
C GLU A 38 -11.74 1.33 13.86
N PHE A 39 -10.77 1.44 12.97
CA PHE A 39 -10.61 2.56 12.07
C PHE A 39 -10.22 2.05 10.67
N GLY A 40 -9.95 2.98 9.77
CA GLY A 40 -9.63 2.68 8.39
C GLY A 40 -10.77 3.11 7.47
N ASP A 41 -10.43 4.06 6.61
CA ASP A 41 -11.07 4.39 5.35
C ASP A 41 -10.67 3.41 4.23
N GLY A 42 -9.85 2.42 4.55
CA GLY A 42 -9.24 1.47 3.63
C GLY A 42 -10.24 0.58 2.90
N ASN A 43 -10.01 0.41 1.60
CA ASN A 43 -10.92 -0.27 0.70
C ASN A 43 -11.08 -1.78 0.96
N LEU A 44 -10.14 -2.44 1.65
CA LEU A 44 -10.04 -3.91 1.62
C LEU A 44 -10.07 -4.63 2.97
N ASN A 45 -9.69 -3.99 4.08
CA ASN A 45 -9.34 -4.70 5.32
C ASN A 45 -9.98 -4.06 6.57
N LEU A 46 -10.11 -4.85 7.65
CA LEU A 46 -10.41 -4.35 9.00
C LEU A 46 -9.11 -3.89 9.66
N VAL A 47 -9.13 -2.73 10.32
CA VAL A 47 -7.97 -2.20 11.02
C VAL A 47 -8.40 -1.76 12.42
N PHE A 48 -7.73 -2.29 13.44
CA PHE A 48 -7.96 -1.93 14.83
C PHE A 48 -6.71 -1.29 15.41
N ARG A 49 -6.87 -0.14 16.08
CA ARG A 49 -5.84 0.39 16.97
C ARG A 49 -6.13 -0.16 18.35
N ILE A 50 -5.16 -0.85 18.92
CA ILE A 50 -5.25 -1.44 20.25
C ILE A 50 -4.28 -0.68 21.15
N THR A 51 -4.79 -0.16 22.26
CA THR A 51 -4.05 0.76 23.14
C THR A 51 -4.18 0.32 24.59
N ASP A 52 -3.09 0.42 25.36
CA ASP A 52 -3.08 0.24 26.80
C ASP A 52 -3.42 1.53 27.58
N GLU A 53 -3.41 1.45 28.92
CA GLU A 53 -3.66 2.60 29.80
C GLU A 53 -2.50 3.64 29.80
N GLN A 54 -1.34 3.27 29.26
CA GLN A 54 -0.15 4.13 29.16
C GLN A 54 -0.04 4.83 27.80
N ASN A 55 -0.99 4.59 26.90
CA ASN A 55 -1.02 5.05 25.50
C ASN A 55 0.05 4.42 24.59
N ASN A 56 0.60 3.27 24.96
CA ASN A 56 1.28 2.42 24.00
C ASN A 56 0.23 1.79 23.07
N SER A 57 0.56 1.59 21.81
CA SER A 57 -0.40 1.06 20.84
C SER A 57 0.24 0.21 19.74
N VAL A 58 -0.58 -0.69 19.21
CA VAL A 58 -0.28 -1.50 18.02
C VAL A 58 -1.48 -1.46 17.06
N ILE A 59 -1.21 -1.78 15.80
CA ILE A 59 -2.25 -1.89 14.77
C ILE A 59 -2.48 -3.36 14.45
N LEU A 60 -3.72 -3.83 14.55
CA LEU A 60 -4.13 -5.15 14.05
C LEU A 60 -4.89 -4.94 12.75
N LYS A 61 -4.33 -5.45 11.64
CA LYS A 61 -4.96 -5.44 10.32
C LYS A 61 -5.39 -6.86 9.97
N GLN A 62 -6.66 -7.05 9.60
CA GLN A 62 -7.22 -8.34 9.21
C GLN A 62 -7.88 -8.26 7.84
N ALA A 63 -7.56 -9.21 6.97
CA ALA A 63 -8.23 -9.37 5.68
C ALA A 63 -9.61 -10.02 5.85
N LEU A 64 -10.59 -9.55 5.07
CA LEU A 64 -11.91 -10.15 4.92
C LEU A 64 -11.99 -10.97 3.62
N PRO A 65 -12.86 -11.99 3.50
CA PRO A 65 -12.97 -12.80 2.27
C PRO A 65 -13.64 -12.06 1.08
N TYR A 66 -13.70 -10.73 1.14
CA TYR A 66 -14.25 -9.82 0.14
C TYR A 66 -13.58 -8.43 0.25
N ALA A 67 -13.73 -7.59 -0.78
CA ALA A 67 -13.29 -6.20 -0.77
C ALA A 67 -14.26 -5.33 0.05
N ARG A 68 -13.78 -4.72 1.14
CA ARG A 68 -14.61 -3.97 2.11
C ARG A 68 -15.37 -2.79 1.50
N CYS A 69 -14.81 -2.07 0.53
CA CYS A 69 -15.43 -0.90 -0.10
C CYS A 69 -16.63 -1.25 -0.98
N VAL A 70 -16.72 -2.49 -1.45
CA VAL A 70 -17.80 -2.98 -2.34
C VAL A 70 -18.73 -3.92 -1.57
N GLY A 71 -18.19 -4.68 -0.62
CA GLY A 71 -18.90 -5.68 0.16
C GLY A 71 -18.78 -7.09 -0.44
N GLU A 72 -19.62 -8.00 0.05
CA GLU A 72 -19.59 -9.43 -0.30
C GLU A 72 -19.80 -9.73 -1.80
N SER A 73 -20.30 -8.77 -2.57
CA SER A 73 -20.45 -8.87 -4.02
C SER A 73 -19.11 -8.92 -4.77
N TRP A 74 -17.99 -8.56 -4.13
CA TRP A 74 -16.65 -8.71 -4.67
C TRP A 74 -15.79 -9.61 -3.75
N PRO A 75 -15.85 -10.94 -3.92
CA PRO A 75 -15.01 -11.88 -3.20
C PRO A 75 -13.51 -11.61 -3.44
N LEU A 76 -12.71 -11.75 -2.40
CA LEU A 76 -11.27 -11.52 -2.47
C LEU A 76 -10.53 -12.42 -1.48
N THR A 77 -9.50 -13.11 -1.95
CA THR A 77 -8.74 -14.08 -1.16
C THR A 77 -8.15 -13.49 0.12
N LEU A 78 -8.22 -14.27 1.21
CA LEU A 78 -7.51 -13.99 2.46
C LEU A 78 -5.99 -14.12 2.33
N ASP A 79 -5.49 -14.81 1.29
CA ASP A 79 -4.06 -15.01 1.05
C ASP A 79 -3.30 -13.68 0.84
N ARG A 80 -4.01 -12.58 0.51
CA ARG A 80 -3.41 -11.25 0.44
C ARG A 80 -2.79 -10.80 1.77
N ALA A 81 -3.33 -11.24 2.92
CA ALA A 81 -2.74 -10.95 4.23
C ALA A 81 -1.37 -11.63 4.39
N ARG A 82 -1.22 -12.85 3.84
CA ARG A 82 0.07 -13.55 3.78
C ARG A 82 1.06 -12.77 2.93
N ILE A 83 0.64 -12.33 1.74
CA ILE A 83 1.48 -11.54 0.85
C ILE A 83 1.93 -10.25 1.54
N GLU A 84 1.00 -9.48 2.08
CA GLU A 84 1.31 -8.22 2.79
C GLU A 84 2.34 -8.43 3.90
N ALA A 85 2.11 -9.40 4.78
CA ALA A 85 3.02 -9.71 5.88
C ALA A 85 4.40 -10.13 5.37
N GLN A 86 4.47 -10.98 4.33
CA GLN A 86 5.73 -11.45 3.78
C GLN A 86 6.50 -10.35 3.04
N VAL A 87 5.82 -9.43 2.35
CA VAL A 87 6.47 -8.29 1.71
C VAL A 87 6.99 -7.33 2.78
N LEU A 88 6.21 -7.01 3.81
CA LEU A 88 6.67 -6.17 4.93
C LEU A 88 7.86 -6.78 5.67
N LEU A 89 7.84 -8.10 5.93
CA LEU A 89 8.97 -8.80 6.54
C LEU A 89 10.23 -8.77 5.64
N ASN A 90 10.07 -8.99 4.33
CA ASN A 90 11.18 -8.94 3.39
C ASN A 90 11.75 -7.52 3.26
N HIS A 91 10.90 -6.53 2.97
CA HIS A 91 11.29 -5.14 2.84
C HIS A 91 11.83 -4.58 4.15
N GLY A 92 11.27 -4.98 5.30
CA GLY A 92 11.75 -4.60 6.62
C GLY A 92 13.11 -5.19 6.98
N ALA A 93 13.43 -6.39 6.51
CA ALA A 93 14.77 -6.97 6.67
C ALA A 93 15.84 -6.22 5.85
N ILE A 94 15.46 -5.63 4.72
CA ILE A 94 16.36 -4.88 3.82
C ILE A 94 16.45 -3.41 4.23
N CYS A 95 15.31 -2.79 4.51
CA CYS A 95 15.16 -1.36 4.73
C CYS A 95 14.22 -1.08 5.93
N PRO A 96 14.65 -1.41 7.16
CA PRO A 96 13.79 -1.33 8.36
C PRO A 96 13.37 0.11 8.70
N THR A 97 14.20 1.09 8.39
CA THR A 97 13.94 2.50 8.69
C THR A 97 12.69 3.02 7.99
N TYR A 98 12.40 2.54 6.76
CA TYR A 98 11.32 3.07 5.92
C TYR A 98 10.18 2.08 5.68
N THR A 99 10.22 0.91 6.31
CA THR A 99 9.15 -0.10 6.21
C THR A 99 8.42 -0.20 7.54
N ALA A 100 7.09 -0.32 7.53
CA ALA A 100 6.33 -0.61 8.74
C ALA A 100 6.74 -1.97 9.33
N ARG A 101 7.00 -1.98 10.64
CA ARG A 101 7.46 -3.18 11.34
C ARG A 101 6.30 -4.14 11.62
N VAL A 102 6.45 -5.38 11.19
CA VAL A 102 5.59 -6.50 11.57
C VAL A 102 5.98 -7.00 12.96
N LEU A 103 5.02 -7.03 13.87
CA LEU A 103 5.16 -7.52 15.23
C LEU A 103 4.65 -8.97 15.36
N HIS A 104 3.62 -9.32 14.59
CA HIS A 104 3.07 -10.66 14.53
C HIS A 104 2.30 -10.89 13.22
N TYR A 105 2.24 -12.13 12.75
CA TYR A 105 1.44 -12.53 11.60
C TYR A 105 0.78 -13.88 11.90
N SER A 106 -0.50 -14.00 11.52
CA SER A 106 -1.28 -15.22 11.66
C SER A 106 -1.98 -15.54 10.34
N GLU A 107 -1.50 -16.61 9.69
CA GLU A 107 -2.11 -17.15 8.47
C GLU A 107 -3.53 -17.65 8.75
N MET A 108 -3.75 -18.32 9.88
CA MET A 108 -5.05 -18.88 10.25
C MET A 108 -6.14 -17.81 10.36
N GLN A 109 -5.80 -16.62 10.85
CA GLN A 109 -6.76 -15.51 11.02
C GLN A 109 -6.63 -14.44 9.95
N ALA A 110 -5.77 -14.64 8.94
CA ALA A 110 -5.45 -13.70 7.88
C ALA A 110 -5.20 -12.27 8.42
N LEU A 111 -4.39 -12.17 9.47
CA LEU A 111 -4.11 -10.91 10.15
C LEU A 111 -2.61 -10.67 10.37
N THR A 112 -2.28 -9.39 10.52
CA THR A 112 -0.95 -8.89 10.84
C THR A 112 -1.07 -7.85 11.95
N ILE A 113 -0.18 -7.93 12.94
CA ILE A 113 0.00 -6.89 13.95
C ILE A 113 1.24 -6.08 13.58
N LEU A 114 1.08 -4.77 13.49
CA LEU A 114 2.07 -3.81 13.03
C LEU A 114 2.38 -2.79 14.13
N GLU A 115 3.54 -2.15 14.04
CA GLU A 115 3.82 -0.93 14.81
C GLU A 115 2.77 0.15 14.53
N ASP A 116 2.40 0.92 15.55
CA ASP A 116 1.52 2.08 15.36
C ASP A 116 2.30 3.30 14.89
N LEU A 117 1.91 3.82 13.73
CA LEU A 117 2.47 5.00 13.10
C LEU A 117 1.58 6.25 13.31
N GLY A 118 0.71 6.24 14.33
CA GLY A 118 -0.26 7.29 14.60
C GLY A 118 0.31 8.68 14.89
N ASN A 119 1.61 8.79 15.14
CA ASN A 119 2.34 10.05 15.24
C ASN A 119 2.71 10.64 13.86
N LEU A 120 2.56 9.88 12.78
CA LEU A 120 2.76 10.29 11.39
C LEU A 120 1.42 10.56 10.71
N GLN A 121 1.47 11.18 9.53
CA GLN A 121 0.30 11.44 8.69
C GLN A 121 0.37 10.68 7.36
N ILE A 122 -0.79 10.32 6.79
CA ILE A 122 -0.83 9.80 5.42
C ILE A 122 -0.41 10.91 4.45
N LEU A 123 0.59 10.64 3.61
CA LEU A 123 1.20 11.61 2.70
C LEU A 123 0.16 12.26 1.79
N ARG A 124 -0.81 11.51 1.26
CA ARG A 124 -1.90 12.05 0.44
C ARG A 124 -2.68 13.16 1.17
N THR A 125 -3.02 12.94 2.44
CA THR A 125 -3.75 13.92 3.26
C THR A 125 -2.92 15.17 3.49
N ALA A 126 -1.65 15.01 3.87
CA ALA A 126 -0.76 16.14 4.10
C ALA A 126 -0.48 16.94 2.81
N GLN A 127 -0.32 16.27 1.67
CA GLN A 127 -0.16 16.91 0.37
C GLN A 127 -1.43 17.65 -0.11
N ASN A 128 -2.61 17.19 0.29
CA ASN A 128 -3.85 17.95 0.04
C ASN A 128 -3.88 19.25 0.85
N ASN A 129 -3.22 19.28 2.01
CA ASN A 129 -3.05 20.47 2.85
C ASN A 129 -1.83 21.33 2.47
N ALA A 130 -1.17 21.02 1.35
CA ALA A 130 0.04 21.69 0.88
C ALA A 130 1.24 21.64 1.86
N GLU A 131 1.30 20.59 2.67
CA GLU A 131 2.43 20.33 3.58
C GLU A 131 3.66 19.83 2.80
N GLN A 132 4.85 20.20 3.29
CA GLN A 132 6.12 19.95 2.60
C GLN A 132 7.00 18.99 3.39
N PHE A 133 7.64 18.05 2.69
CA PHE A 133 8.44 16.98 3.28
C PHE A 133 9.82 16.92 2.63
N PRO A 134 10.79 17.72 3.11
CA PRO A 134 12.08 17.90 2.44
C PRO A 134 12.90 16.61 2.23
N LYS A 135 12.66 15.57 3.04
CA LYS A 135 13.37 14.29 2.96
C LYS A 135 12.63 13.21 2.17
N LEU A 136 11.40 13.48 1.72
CA LEU A 136 10.54 12.47 1.09
C LEU A 136 11.21 11.80 -0.11
N ALA A 137 11.78 12.60 -1.02
CA ALA A 137 12.46 12.08 -2.22
C ALA A 137 13.58 11.11 -1.85
N GLN A 138 14.45 11.52 -0.92
CA GLN A 138 15.58 10.71 -0.48
C GLN A 138 15.11 9.42 0.20
N HIS A 139 14.11 9.49 1.09
CA HIS A 139 13.61 8.32 1.81
C HIS A 139 12.97 7.31 0.87
N VAL A 140 12.07 7.75 -0.02
CA VAL A 140 11.39 6.87 -0.97
C VAL A 140 12.39 6.29 -1.98
N ALA A 141 13.33 7.09 -2.49
CA ALA A 141 14.38 6.61 -3.38
C ALA A 141 15.27 5.56 -2.70
N THR A 142 15.63 5.76 -1.42
CA THR A 142 16.43 4.80 -0.65
C THR A 142 15.68 3.49 -0.47
N TYR A 143 14.40 3.54 -0.09
CA TYR A 143 13.59 2.33 0.02
C TYR A 143 13.47 1.59 -1.31
N LEU A 144 12.99 2.26 -2.38
CA LEU A 144 12.75 1.62 -3.68
C LEU A 144 14.04 1.05 -4.29
N SER A 145 15.17 1.75 -4.13
CA SER A 145 16.45 1.26 -4.62
C SER A 145 16.96 0.06 -3.83
N GLN A 146 16.87 0.08 -2.49
CA GLN A 146 17.33 -1.03 -1.66
C GLN A 146 16.43 -2.26 -1.82
N THR A 147 15.12 -2.14 -1.60
CA THR A 147 14.21 -3.28 -1.71
C THR A 147 14.17 -3.84 -3.13
N GLY A 148 14.23 -2.97 -4.14
CA GLY A 148 14.35 -3.37 -5.54
C GLY A 148 15.65 -4.12 -5.84
N PHE A 149 16.81 -3.55 -5.50
CA PHE A 149 18.10 -4.15 -5.81
C PHE A 149 18.29 -5.51 -5.13
N TYR A 150 18.03 -5.60 -3.82
CA TYR A 150 18.22 -6.83 -3.06
C TYR A 150 17.20 -7.93 -3.39
N ASN A 151 16.10 -7.61 -4.07
CA ASN A 151 15.17 -8.58 -4.64
C ASN A 151 15.33 -8.80 -6.16
N SER A 152 16.40 -8.28 -6.78
CA SER A 152 16.67 -8.43 -8.21
C SER A 152 17.61 -9.61 -8.52
N ASP A 153 17.68 -10.00 -9.79
CA ASP A 153 18.67 -10.95 -10.30
C ASP A 153 20.13 -10.43 -10.20
N PHE A 154 20.34 -9.14 -9.91
CA PHE A 154 21.69 -8.61 -9.66
C PHE A 154 22.26 -9.05 -8.31
N TYR A 155 21.39 -9.41 -7.36
CA TYR A 155 21.78 -9.82 -6.01
C TYR A 155 21.43 -11.27 -5.71
N LEU A 156 20.21 -11.69 -6.08
CA LEU A 156 19.71 -13.03 -5.79
C LEU A 156 20.28 -14.07 -6.76
N THR A 157 20.54 -15.28 -6.26
CA THR A 157 20.79 -16.41 -7.15
C THR A 157 19.53 -16.76 -7.94
N ALA A 158 19.69 -17.30 -9.14
CA ALA A 158 18.57 -17.68 -10.00
C ALA A 158 17.62 -18.72 -9.35
N GLN A 159 18.12 -19.56 -8.43
CA GLN A 159 17.32 -20.53 -7.69
C GLN A 159 16.49 -19.85 -6.60
N THR A 160 17.11 -18.99 -5.78
CA THR A 160 16.43 -18.21 -4.75
C THR A 160 15.35 -17.32 -5.38
N LYS A 161 15.69 -16.63 -6.46
CA LYS A 161 14.75 -15.78 -7.21
C LYS A 161 13.52 -16.55 -7.66
N LYS A 162 13.68 -17.71 -8.30
CA LYS A 162 12.54 -18.54 -8.77
C LYS A 162 11.67 -19.04 -7.63
N ALA A 163 12.26 -19.42 -6.50
CA ALA A 163 11.50 -19.81 -5.31
C ALA A 163 10.67 -18.64 -4.77
N LEU A 164 11.26 -17.44 -4.69
CA LEU A 164 10.55 -16.24 -4.25
C LEU A 164 9.45 -15.83 -5.24
N VAL A 165 9.67 -15.92 -6.55
CA VAL A 165 8.61 -15.69 -7.56
C VAL A 165 7.41 -16.61 -7.32
N SER A 166 7.66 -17.89 -7.03
CA SER A 166 6.60 -18.85 -6.69
C SER A 166 5.88 -18.49 -5.38
N GLN A 167 6.64 -18.08 -4.35
CA GLN A 167 6.10 -17.73 -3.04
C GLN A 167 5.21 -16.46 -3.07
N PHE A 168 5.60 -15.47 -3.87
CA PHE A 168 4.93 -14.17 -3.99
C PHE A 168 4.01 -14.10 -5.21
N THR A 169 3.57 -15.24 -5.75
CA THR A 169 2.52 -15.26 -6.78
C THR A 169 1.20 -14.82 -6.13
N ASN A 170 0.60 -13.75 -6.65
CA ASN A 170 -0.55 -13.06 -6.06
C ASN A 170 -1.63 -12.75 -7.12
N PRO A 171 -2.28 -13.78 -7.70
CA PRO A 171 -3.01 -13.66 -8.95
C PRO A 171 -4.25 -12.77 -8.86
N GLU A 172 -5.03 -12.85 -7.78
CA GLU A 172 -6.28 -12.08 -7.65
C GLU A 172 -6.00 -10.57 -7.55
N LEU A 173 -4.95 -10.17 -6.82
CA LEU A 173 -4.60 -8.76 -6.68
C LEU A 173 -3.88 -8.25 -7.93
N CYS A 174 -3.06 -9.07 -8.58
CA CYS A 174 -2.50 -8.74 -9.90
C CYS A 174 -3.62 -8.50 -10.93
N GLN A 175 -4.67 -9.33 -10.95
CA GLN A 175 -5.80 -9.16 -11.84
C GLN A 175 -6.53 -7.83 -11.62
N ILE A 176 -6.70 -7.40 -10.37
CA ILE A 176 -7.27 -6.08 -10.06
C ILE A 176 -6.44 -4.97 -10.72
N THR A 177 -5.11 -5.02 -10.59
CA THR A 177 -4.23 -4.04 -11.24
C THR A 177 -4.29 -4.14 -12.77
N GLU A 178 -4.28 -5.36 -13.33
CA GLU A 178 -4.39 -5.63 -14.77
C GLU A 178 -5.65 -5.04 -15.40
N ASP A 179 -6.77 -5.09 -14.69
CA ASP A 179 -8.04 -4.52 -15.12
C ASP A 179 -8.01 -2.99 -14.95
N LEU A 180 -7.78 -2.50 -13.72
CA LEU A 180 -8.01 -1.10 -13.36
C LEU A 180 -6.93 -0.14 -13.87
N PHE A 181 -5.68 -0.59 -14.05
CA PHE A 181 -4.60 0.27 -14.57
C PHE A 181 -4.45 0.15 -16.08
N PHE A 182 -4.67 -1.04 -16.62
CA PHE A 182 -4.22 -1.39 -17.97
C PHE A 182 -5.35 -1.75 -18.94
N SER A 183 -6.61 -1.82 -18.49
CA SER A 183 -7.74 -2.22 -19.34
C SER A 183 -8.90 -1.25 -19.26
N ASP A 184 -9.56 -1.16 -18.11
CA ASP A 184 -10.85 -0.49 -17.93
C ASP A 184 -10.84 0.98 -18.40
N PRO A 185 -9.82 1.81 -18.07
CA PRO A 185 -9.82 3.23 -18.48
C PRO A 185 -9.79 3.46 -20.01
N TYR A 186 -9.43 2.43 -20.79
CA TYR A 186 -9.21 2.54 -22.23
C TYR A 186 -10.36 1.92 -23.05
N ILE A 187 -11.40 1.42 -22.40
CA ILE A 187 -12.61 0.88 -23.03
C ILE A 187 -13.86 1.40 -22.32
N GLU A 188 -15.02 1.22 -22.93
CA GLU A 188 -16.28 1.38 -22.22
C GLU A 188 -16.42 0.22 -21.21
N HIS A 189 -16.47 0.55 -19.92
CA HIS A 189 -16.52 -0.42 -18.84
C HIS A 189 -17.34 0.15 -17.68
N GLU A 190 -18.16 -0.70 -17.05
CA GLU A 190 -19.09 -0.28 -15.97
C GLU A 190 -18.40 0.25 -14.72
N ARG A 191 -17.14 -0.12 -14.50
CA ARG A 191 -16.33 0.35 -13.35
C ARG A 191 -15.78 1.76 -13.55
N ASN A 192 -15.75 2.28 -14.78
CA ASN A 192 -15.25 3.63 -15.02
C ASN A 192 -16.22 4.65 -14.42
N ASN A 193 -15.69 5.54 -13.58
CA ASN A 193 -16.47 6.57 -12.91
C ASN A 193 -15.76 7.92 -13.03
N TYR A 194 -16.41 8.86 -13.71
CA TYR A 194 -15.89 10.20 -13.95
C TYR A 194 -17.05 11.19 -14.17
N PRO A 195 -16.86 12.50 -13.93
CA PRO A 195 -17.88 13.50 -14.19
C PRO A 195 -18.25 13.56 -15.68
N GLU A 196 -19.54 13.72 -16.00
CA GLU A 196 -20.05 13.79 -17.38
C GLU A 196 -19.34 14.86 -18.23
N GLN A 197 -18.87 15.94 -17.59
CA GLN A 197 -18.14 17.02 -18.25
C GLN A 197 -16.82 16.56 -18.88
N LEU A 198 -16.27 15.42 -18.47
CA LEU A 198 -15.03 14.84 -19.01
C LEU A 198 -15.26 13.83 -20.14
N GLN A 199 -16.51 13.63 -20.59
CA GLN A 199 -16.82 12.60 -21.60
C GLN A 199 -15.99 12.78 -22.89
N SER A 200 -15.70 14.01 -23.29
CA SER A 200 -14.93 14.28 -24.52
C SER A 200 -13.46 13.83 -24.39
N GLU A 201 -12.87 13.99 -23.21
CA GLU A 201 -11.53 13.58 -22.85
C GLU A 201 -11.45 12.05 -22.72
N VAL A 202 -12.46 11.43 -22.10
CA VAL A 202 -12.56 9.97 -22.02
C VAL A 202 -12.69 9.35 -23.42
N ASP A 203 -13.56 9.90 -24.26
CA ASP A 203 -13.68 9.49 -25.67
C ASP A 203 -12.33 9.60 -26.41
N ALA A 204 -11.59 10.68 -26.18
CA ALA A 204 -10.28 10.89 -26.78
C ALA A 204 -9.27 9.81 -26.33
N ILE A 205 -9.27 9.43 -25.05
CA ILE A 205 -8.44 8.33 -24.52
C ILE A 205 -8.85 6.99 -25.14
N GLN A 206 -10.14 6.67 -25.13
CA GLN A 206 -10.65 5.37 -25.60
C GLN A 206 -10.54 5.22 -27.13
N LYS A 207 -10.55 6.30 -27.91
CA LYS A 207 -10.37 6.27 -29.37
C LYS A 207 -8.89 6.35 -29.79
N ASN A 208 -7.97 6.59 -28.87
CA ASN A 208 -6.54 6.74 -29.18
C ASN A 208 -5.82 5.38 -29.29
N SER A 209 -5.65 4.89 -30.52
CA SER A 209 -4.96 3.63 -30.79
C SER A 209 -3.48 3.64 -30.42
N ALA A 210 -2.80 4.79 -30.52
CA ALA A 210 -1.38 4.89 -30.16
C ALA A 210 -1.19 4.76 -28.64
N LEU A 211 -2.05 5.40 -27.85
CA LEU A 211 -2.07 5.23 -26.40
C LEU A 211 -2.35 3.77 -26.02
N LYS A 212 -3.40 3.16 -26.61
CA LYS A 212 -3.74 1.75 -26.37
C LYS A 212 -2.59 0.79 -26.67
N LEU A 213 -1.80 1.07 -27.71
CA LEU A 213 -0.60 0.28 -28.03
C LEU A 213 0.45 0.36 -26.92
N GLU A 214 0.74 1.56 -26.40
CA GLU A 214 1.70 1.72 -25.30
C GLU A 214 1.20 1.07 -24.01
N ILE A 215 -0.08 1.22 -23.68
CA ILE A 215 -0.69 0.54 -22.52
C ILE A 215 -0.63 -0.98 -22.67
N ALA A 216 -0.89 -1.53 -23.86
CA ALA A 216 -0.80 -2.96 -24.10
C ALA A 216 0.63 -3.49 -23.90
N LYS A 217 1.66 -2.72 -24.29
CA LYS A 217 3.07 -3.07 -24.02
C LYS A 217 3.36 -3.05 -22.51
N LEU A 218 2.87 -2.05 -21.78
CA LEU A 218 3.03 -1.97 -20.33
C LEU A 218 2.31 -3.12 -19.63
N LYS A 219 1.08 -3.47 -20.05
CA LYS A 219 0.33 -4.63 -19.54
C LYS A 219 1.10 -5.93 -19.78
N ALA A 220 1.60 -6.15 -21.00
CA ALA A 220 2.40 -7.32 -21.31
C ALA A 220 3.66 -7.41 -20.43
N ASN A 221 4.33 -6.28 -20.16
CA ASN A 221 5.48 -6.22 -19.27
C ASN A 221 5.10 -6.53 -17.81
N PHE A 222 3.99 -5.98 -17.31
CA PHE A 222 3.46 -6.28 -15.96
C PHE A 222 3.16 -7.78 -15.79
N LEU A 223 2.53 -8.39 -16.79
CA LEU A 223 2.14 -9.81 -16.80
C LEU A 223 3.31 -10.81 -16.85
N SER A 224 4.48 -10.41 -17.36
CA SER A 224 5.51 -11.38 -17.79
C SER A 224 6.93 -11.08 -17.34
N ASN A 225 7.18 -9.97 -16.62
CA ASN A 225 8.53 -9.53 -16.29
C ASN A 225 8.78 -9.44 -14.76
N PRO A 226 9.17 -10.55 -14.11
CA PRO A 226 9.38 -10.62 -12.67
C PRO A 226 10.74 -10.04 -12.21
N GLN A 227 10.95 -8.73 -12.40
CA GLN A 227 12.25 -8.07 -12.17
C GLN A 227 12.62 -7.97 -10.69
N ILE A 228 11.71 -7.48 -9.85
CA ILE A 228 11.93 -7.27 -8.41
C ILE A 228 10.68 -7.63 -7.61
N LEU A 229 10.80 -7.83 -6.30
CA LEU A 229 9.63 -7.88 -5.42
C LEU A 229 9.11 -6.45 -5.27
N LEU A 230 7.92 -6.20 -5.83
CA LEU A 230 7.26 -4.91 -5.75
C LEU A 230 6.53 -4.77 -4.42
N HIS A 231 6.34 -3.54 -3.98
CA HIS A 231 5.28 -3.18 -3.06
C HIS A 231 3.91 -3.35 -3.74
N GLY A 232 3.80 -3.02 -5.04
CA GLY A 232 2.63 -3.32 -5.87
C GLY A 232 1.51 -2.29 -5.79
N ASP A 233 1.53 -1.40 -4.79
CA ASP A 233 0.62 -0.24 -4.71
C ASP A 233 1.27 1.02 -4.10
N MET A 234 2.39 1.47 -4.67
CA MET A 234 3.19 2.62 -4.19
C MET A 234 2.56 3.99 -4.51
N HIS A 235 1.38 4.27 -3.96
CA HIS A 235 0.74 5.58 -4.06
C HIS A 235 0.87 6.42 -2.78
N SER A 236 0.56 7.72 -2.83
CA SER A 236 0.71 8.61 -1.65
C SER A 236 -0.23 8.28 -0.48
N GLY A 237 -1.23 7.41 -0.68
CA GLY A 237 -2.04 6.85 0.41
C GLY A 237 -1.35 5.73 1.19
N SER A 238 -0.27 5.15 0.66
CA SER A 238 0.44 3.99 1.24
C SER A 238 1.74 4.40 1.94
N ILE A 239 1.84 5.68 2.30
CA ILE A 239 3.05 6.28 2.85
C ILE A 239 2.64 7.16 4.03
N PHE A 240 3.17 6.84 5.21
CA PHE A 240 3.15 7.70 6.38
C PHE A 240 4.37 8.61 6.40
N VAL A 241 4.18 9.88 6.78
CA VAL A 241 5.23 10.90 6.80
C VAL A 241 5.13 11.85 7.98
N ASP A 242 6.27 12.40 8.37
CA ASP A 242 6.43 13.70 9.03
C ASP A 242 7.64 14.43 8.39
N CYS A 243 8.07 15.57 8.94
CA CYS A 243 9.22 16.32 8.42
C CYS A 243 10.55 15.53 8.36
N ASN A 244 10.68 14.46 9.14
CA ASN A 244 11.91 13.71 9.38
C ASN A 244 11.81 12.21 9.07
N ASN A 245 10.61 11.66 8.98
CA ASN A 245 10.33 10.22 8.91
C ASN A 245 9.43 9.90 7.73
N THR A 246 9.59 8.69 7.19
CA THR A 246 8.78 8.16 6.10
C THR A 246 8.64 6.66 6.27
N LYS A 247 7.44 6.11 6.16
CA LYS A 247 7.14 4.69 6.36
C LYS A 247 6.17 4.19 5.31
N MET A 248 6.54 3.13 4.62
CA MET A 248 5.71 2.45 3.63
C MET A 248 4.86 1.37 4.33
N ILE A 249 3.59 1.30 3.94
CA ILE A 249 2.55 0.42 4.49
C ILE A 249 1.75 -0.21 3.36
N ASP A 250 0.94 -1.22 3.65
CA ASP A 250 -0.02 -1.82 2.71
C ASP A 250 0.57 -2.41 1.40
N PRO A 251 1.68 -3.19 1.42
CA PRO A 251 2.17 -3.89 0.23
C PRO A 251 1.36 -5.17 -0.09
N GLU A 252 0.03 -5.15 0.07
CA GLU A 252 -0.81 -6.35 -0.14
C GLU A 252 -0.85 -6.77 -1.62
N PHE A 253 -0.61 -5.84 -2.54
CA PHE A 253 -0.45 -6.09 -3.98
C PHE A 253 0.94 -6.59 -4.36
N GLY A 254 1.85 -6.80 -3.41
CA GLY A 254 3.23 -7.17 -3.71
C GLY A 254 3.33 -8.49 -4.46
N PHE A 255 4.16 -8.49 -5.50
CA PHE A 255 4.50 -9.65 -6.31
C PHE A 255 5.81 -9.37 -7.04
N PHE A 256 6.37 -10.39 -7.71
CA PHE A 256 7.52 -10.15 -8.58
C PHE A 256 7.09 -9.56 -9.92
N GLY A 257 7.39 -8.27 -10.14
CA GLY A 257 6.98 -7.53 -11.33
C GLY A 257 8.04 -6.52 -11.82
N PRO A 258 7.67 -5.65 -12.78
CA PRO A 258 8.62 -4.72 -13.39
C PRO A 258 8.93 -3.54 -12.46
N ILE A 259 10.22 -3.22 -12.28
CA ILE A 259 10.70 -2.20 -11.34
C ILE A 259 10.07 -0.82 -11.56
N GLY A 260 9.77 -0.49 -12.82
CA GLY A 260 9.16 0.78 -13.17
C GLY A 260 7.74 0.98 -12.64
N PHE A 261 7.06 -0.09 -12.18
CA PHE A 261 5.69 0.01 -11.69
C PHE A 261 5.60 0.80 -10.39
N ASP A 262 6.37 0.43 -9.35
CA ASP A 262 6.36 1.16 -8.07
C ASP A 262 6.86 2.60 -8.20
N ILE A 263 7.93 2.81 -8.98
CA ILE A 263 8.49 4.14 -9.27
C ILE A 263 7.45 5.00 -10.00
N GLY A 264 6.81 4.43 -11.02
CA GLY A 264 5.78 5.10 -11.82
C GLY A 264 4.53 5.42 -11.01
N SER A 265 4.07 4.51 -10.14
CA SER A 265 2.92 4.73 -9.25
C SER A 265 3.16 5.87 -8.27
N PHE A 266 4.37 5.95 -7.71
CA PHE A 266 4.74 7.04 -6.80
C PHE A 266 4.79 8.38 -7.53
N ILE A 267 5.57 8.46 -8.63
CA ILE A 267 5.69 9.68 -9.44
C ILE A 267 4.34 10.11 -10.02
N GLY A 268 3.52 9.17 -10.48
CA GLY A 268 2.19 9.44 -11.02
C GLY A 268 1.27 10.04 -9.97
N ASN A 269 1.25 9.49 -8.75
CA ASN A 269 0.50 10.08 -7.64
C ASN A 269 1.04 11.46 -7.25
N LEU A 270 2.35 11.66 -7.39
CA LEU A 270 2.90 12.97 -7.19
C LEU A 270 2.32 13.96 -8.23
N LEU A 271 2.40 13.64 -9.52
CA LEU A 271 1.87 14.49 -10.59
C LEU A 271 0.35 14.73 -10.48
N LEU A 272 -0.41 13.76 -10.01
CA LEU A 272 -1.83 13.95 -9.68
C LEU A 272 -2.03 15.02 -8.62
N ASN A 273 -1.23 15.02 -7.54
CA ASN A 273 -1.30 16.08 -6.54
C ASN A 273 -0.92 17.44 -7.15
N TYR A 274 0.15 17.53 -7.95
CA TYR A 274 0.54 18.75 -8.64
C TYR A 274 -0.61 19.38 -9.44
N CYS A 275 -1.31 18.58 -10.24
CA CYS A 275 -2.47 19.02 -11.03
C CYS A 275 -3.62 19.46 -10.13
N ALA A 276 -3.89 18.72 -9.05
CA ALA A 276 -5.00 19.00 -8.18
C ALA A 276 -4.82 20.30 -7.35
N GLN A 277 -3.60 20.84 -7.24
CA GLN A 277 -3.37 22.12 -6.55
C GLN A 277 -4.06 23.32 -7.21
N TYR A 278 -4.39 23.24 -8.52
CA TYR A 278 -5.20 24.27 -9.17
C TYR A 278 -6.58 24.45 -8.53
N GLY A 279 -7.17 23.36 -8.04
CA GLY A 279 -8.46 23.39 -7.34
C GLY A 279 -8.35 23.54 -5.81
N ARG A 280 -7.14 23.51 -5.24
CA ARG A 280 -6.94 23.56 -3.78
C ARG A 280 -6.33 24.86 -3.28
N ILE A 281 -5.47 25.49 -4.06
CA ILE A 281 -4.80 26.74 -3.68
C ILE A 281 -5.19 27.81 -4.70
N GLU A 282 -6.05 28.74 -4.28
CA GLU A 282 -6.48 29.86 -5.13
C GLU A 282 -5.33 30.84 -5.41
N ASP A 283 -4.56 31.18 -4.36
CA ASP A 283 -3.43 32.11 -4.46
C ASP A 283 -2.33 31.60 -5.40
N PHE A 284 -2.05 32.39 -6.44
CA PHE A 284 -1.14 31.99 -7.50
C PHE A 284 0.29 31.78 -7.00
N VAL A 285 0.78 32.65 -6.12
CA VAL A 285 2.17 32.61 -5.64
C VAL A 285 2.38 31.42 -4.70
N ALA A 286 1.48 31.22 -3.74
CA ALA A 286 1.49 30.06 -2.85
C ALA A 286 1.40 28.75 -3.63
N ARG A 287 0.48 28.65 -4.59
CA ARG A 287 0.34 27.48 -5.46
C ARG A 287 1.63 27.22 -6.24
N ARG A 288 2.21 28.25 -6.84
CA ARG A 288 3.43 28.11 -7.65
C ARG A 288 4.62 27.70 -6.80
N ASN A 289 4.75 28.23 -5.58
CA ASN A 289 5.79 27.86 -4.64
C ASN A 289 5.67 26.39 -4.23
N TYR A 290 4.47 25.94 -3.87
CA TYR A 290 4.23 24.55 -3.53
C TYR A 290 4.49 23.62 -4.73
N GLN A 291 3.97 23.94 -5.91
CA GLN A 291 4.24 23.20 -7.15
C GLN A 291 5.74 23.12 -7.49
N THR A 292 6.51 24.18 -7.22
CA THR A 292 7.96 24.20 -7.47
C THR A 292 8.70 23.31 -6.47
N HIS A 293 8.37 23.40 -5.18
CA HIS A 293 8.88 22.47 -4.17
C HIS A 293 8.56 21.02 -4.54
N PHE A 294 7.34 20.78 -4.99
CA PHE A 294 6.88 19.47 -5.38
C PHE A 294 7.68 18.86 -6.54
N LEU A 295 7.98 19.66 -7.57
CA LEU A 295 8.83 19.24 -8.68
C LEU A 295 10.27 18.98 -8.24
N SER A 296 10.77 19.66 -7.20
CA SER A 296 12.09 19.37 -6.63
C SER A 296 12.17 17.99 -5.96
N THR A 297 11.03 17.38 -5.62
CA THR A 297 10.97 15.99 -5.12
C THR A 297 11.18 14.96 -6.23
N LEU A 298 11.02 15.34 -7.51
CA LEU A 298 11.14 14.46 -8.67
C LEU A 298 12.53 14.46 -9.33
N VAL A 299 13.37 15.46 -9.02
CA VAL A 299 14.68 15.71 -9.65
C VAL A 299 15.80 15.42 -8.67
#